data_AF-A0A1D9CX14-F1
#
_entry.id   AF-A0A1D9CX14-F1
#
_cell.length_a   1.000
_cell.length_b   1.000
_cell.length_c   1.000
_cell.angle_alpha   90.00
_cell.angle_beta   90.00
_cell.angle_gamma   90.00
#
_symmetry.space_group_name_H-M   'P 1'
#
loop_
_entity.id
_entity.type
_entity.pdbx_description
1 polymer ?
#
loop_
_entity_poly.entity_id
_entity_poly.type
_entity_poly.pdbx_seq_one_letter_code
_entity_poly.pdbx_strand_id
1 'polypeptide(L)' 'MLSWLMFLATGLGPYYGQSVHFRHKAPEKIPYAMNRYLREAERHYEVLDTHLEGCEYLVRDEYSIADISAWGWIDKASA' A
#
# COMPACT_ATOMS: atom_id res chain seq x y z
N MET A 1 6.84 -12.51 8.44
CA MET A 1 5.78 -11.80 9.20
C MET A 1 6.18 -10.37 9.58
N LEU A 2 7.13 -10.14 10.49
CA LEU A 2 7.46 -8.78 10.97
C LEU A 2 7.91 -7.82 9.86
N SER A 3 8.65 -8.33 8.88
CA SER A 3 9.04 -7.58 7.67
C SER A 3 7.85 -7.01 6.92
N TRP A 4 6.78 -7.79 6.74
CA TRP A 4 5.55 -7.37 6.08
C TRP A 4 4.78 -6.34 6.87
N LEU A 5 4.68 -6.51 8.20
CA LEU A 5 4.06 -5.51 9.06
C LEU A 5 4.79 -4.17 9.01
N MET A 6 6.12 -4.19 9.04
CA MET A 6 6.93 -2.97 8.91
C MET A 6 6.79 -2.35 7.53
N PHE A 7 6.79 -3.15 6.47
CA PHE A 7 6.54 -2.68 5.10
C PHE A 7 5.19 -1.97 4.97
N LEU A 8 4.13 -2.50 5.55
CA LEU A 8 2.80 -1.88 5.54
C LEU A 8 2.78 -0.58 6.37
N ALA A 9 3.36 -0.62 7.58
CA ALA A 9 3.35 0.49 8.52
C ALA A 9 4.19 1.69 8.05
N THR A 10 5.34 1.45 7.42
CA THR A 10 6.27 2.52 7.02
C THR A 10 6.25 2.83 5.54
N GLY A 11 5.76 1.91 4.72
CA GLY A 11 5.68 2.04 3.26
C GLY A 11 4.25 2.31 2.82
N LEU A 12 3.48 1.25 2.58
CA LEU A 12 2.20 1.35 1.89
C LEU A 12 1.24 2.36 2.55
N GLY A 13 1.03 2.25 3.87
CA GLY A 13 0.06 3.09 4.59
C GLY A 13 0.36 4.59 4.46
N PRO A 14 1.57 5.04 4.86
CA PRO A 14 1.97 6.44 4.70
C PRO A 14 1.89 6.95 3.25
N TYR A 15 2.41 6.21 2.28
CA TYR A 15 2.45 6.67 0.89
C TYR A 15 1.06 6.73 0.25
N TYR A 16 0.20 5.76 0.53
CA TYR A 16 -1.20 5.82 0.09
C TYR A 16 -1.93 7.01 0.73
N GLY A 17 -1.76 7.22 2.04
CA GLY A 17 -2.36 8.36 2.74
C GLY A 17 -1.95 9.72 2.14
N GLN A 18 -0.67 9.88 1.80
CA GLN A 18 -0.20 11.07 1.09
C GLN A 18 -0.77 11.19 -0.32
N SER A 19 -0.87 10.09 -1.08
CA SER A 19 -1.50 10.07 -2.40
C SER A 19 -2.93 10.59 -2.33
N VAL A 20 -3.72 10.08 -1.38
CA VAL A 20 -5.10 10.54 -1.15
C VAL A 20 -5.14 12.00 -0.72
N HIS A 21 -4.26 12.43 0.17
CA HIS A 21 -4.19 13.82 0.62
C HIS A 21 -3.98 14.78 -0.55
N PHE A 22 -2.92 14.59 -1.34
CA PHE A 22 -2.61 15.51 -2.44
C PHE A 22 -3.61 15.43 -3.59
N ARG A 23 -4.25 14.27 -3.82
CA ARG A 23 -5.28 14.13 -4.86
C ARG A 23 -6.61 14.75 -4.45
N HIS A 24 -7.06 14.57 -3.20
CA HIS A 24 -8.43 14.86 -2.80
C HIS A 24 -8.60 15.90 -1.69
N LYS A 25 -7.61 16.11 -0.83
CA LYS A 25 -7.75 16.95 0.37
C LYS A 25 -6.94 18.24 0.33
N ALA A 26 -5.79 18.25 -0.34
CA ALA A 26 -4.96 19.44 -0.46
C ALA A 26 -5.74 20.57 -1.16
N PRO A 27 -5.76 21.79 -0.60
CA PRO A 27 -6.51 22.91 -1.15
C PRO A 27 -5.95 23.35 -2.51
N GLU A 28 -4.63 23.28 -2.66
CA GLU A 28 -3.94 23.55 -3.91
C GLU A 28 -3.51 22.24 -4.60
N LYS A 29 -3.64 22.21 -5.92
CA LYS A 29 -3.20 21.06 -6.72
C LYS A 29 -1.73 21.24 -7.07
N ILE A 30 -0.91 20.31 -6.60
CA ILE A 30 0.54 20.26 -6.84
C ILE A 30 0.81 19.01 -7.71
N PRO A 31 0.87 19.12 -9.05
CA PRO A 31 0.98 17.97 -9.94
C PRO A 31 2.17 17.07 -9.65
N TYR A 32 3.30 17.64 -9.22
CA TYR A 32 4.49 16.87 -8.83
C TYR A 32 4.21 15.99 -7.61
N ALA A 33 3.63 16.56 -6.54
CA ALA A 33 3.33 15.81 -5.33
C ALA A 33 2.31 14.70 -5.59
N MET A 34 1.23 15.02 -6.33
CA MET A 34 0.23 14.05 -6.74
C MET A 34 0.85 12.86 -7.47
N ASN A 35 1.66 13.12 -8.50
CA ASN A 35 2.32 12.06 -9.26
C ASN A 35 3.33 11.28 -8.41
N ARG A 36 4.14 11.96 -7.60
CA ARG A 36 5.14 11.32 -6.74
C ARG A 36 4.51 10.30 -5.79
N TYR A 37 3.48 10.72 -5.05
CA TYR A 37 2.85 9.83 -4.06
C TYR A 37 1.97 8.77 -4.69
N LEU A 38 1.33 9.06 -5.83
CA LEU A 38 0.59 8.04 -6.58
C LEU A 38 1.54 6.94 -7.08
N ARG A 39 2.62 7.31 -7.77
CA ARG A 39 3.60 6.35 -8.29
C ARG A 39 4.23 5.51 -7.20
N GLU A 40 4.55 6.12 -6.06
CA GLU A 40 5.13 5.37 -4.96
C GLU A 40 4.11 4.43 -4.30
N ALA A 41 2.83 4.83 -4.17
CA ALA A 41 1.79 3.92 -3.70
C ALA A 41 1.57 2.73 -4.67
N GLU A 42 1.51 3.00 -5.98
CA GLU A 42 1.45 1.97 -7.04
C GLU A 42 2.60 0.96 -6.90
N ARG A 43 3.84 1.44 -6.71
CA ARG A 43 5.01 0.59 -6.51
C ARG A 43 4.90 -0.33 -5.29
N HIS A 44 4.29 0.13 -4.20
CA HIS A 44 4.07 -0.73 -3.02
C HIS A 44 3.00 -1.79 -3.29
N TYR A 45 1.96 -1.47 -4.06
CA TYR A 45 0.96 -2.44 -4.50
C TYR A 45 1.57 -3.48 -5.45
N GLU A 46 2.42 -3.08 -6.39
CA GLU A 46 3.14 -4.02 -7.27
C GLU A 46 4.00 -5.01 -6.48
N VAL A 47 4.68 -4.57 -5.41
CA VAL A 47 5.45 -5.46 -4.53
C VAL A 47 4.54 -6.48 -3.82
N LEU A 48 3.36 -6.06 -3.37
CA LEU A 48 2.39 -6.97 -2.73
C LEU A 48 1.84 -7.97 -3.73
N ASP A 49 1.42 -7.50 -4.90
CA ASP A 49 0.87 -8.33 -5.98
C ASP A 49 1.88 -9.40 -6.41
N THR A 50 3.11 -8.98 -6.71
CA THR A 50 4.22 -9.87 -7.09
C THR A 50 4.54 -10.89 -5.99
N HIS A 51 4.52 -10.50 -4.71
CA HIS A 51 4.79 -11.44 -3.62
C HIS A 51 3.66 -12.46 -3.43
N LEU A 52 2.41 -12.04 -3.66
CA LEU A 52 1.25 -12.91 -3.56
C LEU A 52 1.10 -13.83 -4.78
N GLU A 53 1.88 -13.63 -5.85
CA GLU A 53 1.96 -14.61 -6.94
C GLU A 53 2.44 -15.97 -6.41
N GLY A 54 1.50 -16.93 -6.35
CA GLY A 54 1.76 -18.27 -5.85
C GLY A 54 1.78 -18.42 -4.33
N CYS A 55 1.38 -17.39 -3.56
CA CYS A 55 1.17 -17.47 -2.12
C CYS A 55 -0.29 -17.20 -1.78
N GLU A 56 -0.92 -18.04 -0.96
CA GLU A 56 -2.29 -17.79 -0.49
C GLU A 56 -2.34 -16.64 0.53
N TYR A 57 -1.32 -16.54 1.39
CA TYR A 57 -1.18 -15.50 2.39
C TYR A 57 0.19 -14.80 2.32
N LEU A 58 0.31 -13.62 2.92
CA LEU A 58 1.56 -12.84 2.98
C LEU A 58 2.72 -13.61 3.62
N VAL A 59 2.42 -14.55 4.51
CA VAL A 59 3.41 -15.43 5.15
C VAL A 59 3.23 -16.87 4.68
N ARG A 60 2.99 -17.04 3.36
CA ARG A 60 2.83 -18.33 2.66
C ARG A 60 1.55 -19.08 3.04
N ASP A 61 1.69 -20.12 3.85
CA ASP A 61 0.64 -21.13 4.06
C ASP A 61 -0.23 -20.83 5.30
N GLU A 62 0.07 -19.76 6.03
CA GLU A 62 -0.62 -19.39 7.26
C GLU A 62 -1.17 -17.97 7.19
N TYR A 63 -2.48 -17.84 7.44
CA TYR A 63 -3.12 -16.55 7.67
C TYR A 63 -2.59 -15.92 8.96
N SER A 64 -2.23 -14.64 8.89
CA SER A 64 -1.55 -13.96 9.97
C SER A 64 -2.04 -12.53 10.19
N ILE A 65 -1.52 -11.89 11.24
CA ILE A 65 -1.73 -10.46 11.48
C ILE A 65 -1.22 -9.58 10.34
N ALA A 66 -0.30 -10.07 9.50
CA ALA A 66 0.15 -9.33 8.31
C ALA A 66 -0.97 -9.20 7.28
N ASP A 67 -1.75 -10.26 7.07
CA ASP A 67 -2.89 -10.30 6.16
C ASP A 67 -4.03 -9.40 6.65
N ILE A 68 -4.34 -9.46 7.95
CA ILE A 68 -5.31 -8.54 8.59
C ILE A 68 -4.88 -7.09 8.37
N SER A 69 -3.60 -6.79 8.56
CA SER A 69 -3.05 -5.43 8.42
C SER A 69 -3.04 -4.95 6.97
N ALA A 70 -2.79 -5.86 6.01
CA ALA A 70 -2.72 -5.53 4.59
C ALA A 70 -4.09 -5.31 3.96
N TRP A 71 -5.10 -6.08 4.37
CA TRP A 71 -6.44 -6.06 3.76
C TRP A 71 -7.04 -4.65 3.68
N GLY A 72 -6.92 -3.86 4.76
CA GLY A 72 -7.45 -2.50 4.81
C GLY A 72 -6.86 -1.54 3.77
N TRP A 73 -5.66 -1.83 3.26
CA TRP A 73 -4.99 -1.03 2.23
C TRP A 73 -5.14 -1.62 0.83
N ILE A 74 -5.21 -2.95 0.70
CA ILE A 74 -5.39 -3.65 -0.59
C ILE A 74 -6.78 -3.37 -1.16
N ASP A 75 -7.83 -3.36 -0.34
CA ASP A 75 -9.19 -2.98 -0.74
C ASP A 75 -9.26 -1.57 -1.37
N LYS A 76 -8.27 -0.72 -1.08
CA LYS A 76 -8.18 0.65 -1.60
C LYS A 76 -7.34 0.78 -2.86
N ALA A 77 -6.66 -0.28 -3.30
CA ALA A 77 -5.82 -0.28 -4.50
C ALA A 77 -6.63 -0.13 -5.79
N SER A 78 -7.89 -0.57 -5.79
CA SER A 78 -8.80 -0.55 -6.94
C SER A 78 -9.68 0.70 -7.04
N ALA A 79 -9.48 1.69 -6.15
CA ALA A 79 -10.28 2.93 -6.04
C ALA A 79 -9.48 4.19 -6.43
#